data_AF-A0A067BBY1-F1
#
_entry.id   AF-A0A067BBY1-F1
#
_cell.length_a   1.000
_cell.length_b   1.000
_cell.length_c   1.000
_cell.angle_alpha   90.00
_cell.angle_beta   90.00
_cell.angle_gamma   90.00
#
_symmetry.space_group_name_H-M   'P 1'
#
loop_
_entity.id
_entity.type
_entity.pdbx_description
1 polymer ?
#
loop_
_entity_poly.entity_id
_entity_poly.type
_entity_poly.pdbx_seq_one_letter_code
_entity_poly.pdbx_strand_id
1 'polypeptide(L)'
;MVLLFAALLFIGLLGYKLKLPHQLTMGAVLLTLALVGFEHINALPVLVILYFMAPAILAIKLPKWQGALFCLGIVVPQLVQMVMMAQR
;
A
#
# COMPACT_ATOMS: atom_id res chain seq x y z
N MET A 1 13.72 -8.54 1.14
CA MET A 1 12.81 -9.69 1.41
C MET A 1 11.98 -9.47 2.67
N VAL A 2 12.55 -9.34 3.87
CA VAL A 2 11.79 -9.15 5.13
C VAL A 2 10.83 -7.95 5.10
N LEU A 3 11.29 -6.79 4.62
CA LEU A 3 10.48 -5.58 4.46
C LEU A 3 9.27 -5.76 3.53
N LEU A 4 9.42 -6.57 2.48
CA LEU A 4 8.33 -6.88 1.56
C LEU A 4 7.26 -7.72 2.27
N PHE A 5 7.65 -8.77 2.99
CA PHE A 5 6.71 -9.57 3.78
C PHE A 5 6.00 -8.73 4.84
N ALA A 6 6.71 -7.83 5.53
CA ALA A 6 6.12 -6.91 6.48
C ALA A 6 5.09 -5.98 5.81
N ALA A 7 5.41 -5.42 4.65
CA ALA A 7 4.48 -4.57 3.89
C ALA A 7 3.24 -5.35 3.44
N LEU A 8 3.41 -6.55 2.88
CA LEU A 8 2.30 -7.39 2.42
C LEU A 8 1.38 -7.81 3.59
N LEU A 9 1.97 -8.23 4.72
CA LEU A 9 1.21 -8.54 5.93
C LEU A 9 0.44 -7.31 6.43
N PHE A 10 1.07 -6.14 6.44
CA PHE A 10 0.43 -4.91 6.90
C PHE A 10 -0.71 -4.47 5.98
N ILE A 11 -0.53 -4.54 4.65
CA ILE A 11 -1.58 -4.27 3.65
C ILE A 11 -2.76 -5.23 3.87
N GLY A 12 -2.49 -6.53 4.05
CA GLY A 12 -3.52 -7.53 4.32
C GLY A 12 -4.27 -7.28 5.63
N LEU A 13 -3.57 -7.02 6.73
CA LEU A 13 -4.15 -6.75 8.05
C LEU A 13 -4.99 -5.47 8.06
N LEU A 14 -4.46 -4.40 7.47
CA LEU A 14 -5.15 -3.12 7.40
C LEU A 14 -6.39 -3.23 6.51
N GLY A 15 -6.27 -3.90 5.37
CA GLY A 15 -7.39 -4.18 4.48
C GLY A 15 -8.50 -5.02 5.12
N TYR A 16 -8.13 -6.05 5.89
CA TYR A 16 -9.07 -6.83 6.68
C TYR A 16 -9.76 -5.98 7.75
N LYS A 17 -9.00 -5.17 8.49
CA LYS A 17 -9.53 -4.29 9.54
C LYS A 17 -10.50 -3.24 8.99
N LEU A 18 -10.22 -2.73 7.79
CA LEU A 18 -11.07 -1.77 7.09
C LEU A 18 -12.28 -2.40 6.38
N LYS A 19 -12.43 -3.74 6.43
CA LYS A 19 -13.47 -4.50 5.72
C LYS A 19 -13.55 -4.14 4.23
N LEU A 20 -12.39 -3.89 3.62
CA LEU A 20 -12.31 -3.58 2.20
C LEU A 20 -12.67 -4.81 1.36
N PRO A 21 -13.21 -4.60 0.14
CA PRO A 21 -13.52 -5.70 -0.76
C PRO A 21 -12.25 -6.50 -1.05
N HIS A 22 -12.36 -7.83 -1.01
CA HIS A 22 -11.22 -8.73 -1.19
C HIS A 22 -10.47 -8.50 -2.51
N GLN A 23 -11.18 -8.11 -3.57
CA GLN A 23 -10.57 -7.78 -4.85
C GLN A 23 -9.59 -6.60 -4.75
N LEU A 24 -9.88 -5.61 -3.91
CA LEU A 24 -9.07 -4.41 -3.75
C LEU A 24 -7.83 -4.68 -2.91
N THR A 25 -7.96 -5.44 -1.82
CA THR A 25 -6.81 -5.87 -1.01
C THR A 25 -5.91 -6.83 -1.77
N MET A 26 -6.48 -7.83 -2.46
CA MET A 26 -5.73 -8.75 -3.30
C MET A 26 -5.01 -8.01 -4.44
N GLY A 27 -5.69 -7.06 -5.08
CA GLY A 27 -5.10 -6.21 -6.13
C GLY A 27 -3.92 -5.40 -5.60
N ALA A 28 -4.05 -4.78 -4.43
CA ALA A 28 -2.99 -3.99 -3.82
C ALA A 28 -1.77 -4.84 -3.40
N VAL A 29 -2.01 -6.05 -2.90
CA VAL A 29 -0.96 -7.03 -2.56
C VAL A 29 -0.22 -7.46 -3.83
N LEU A 30 -0.95 -7.85 -4.89
CA LEU A 30 -0.37 -8.24 -6.18
C LEU A 30 0.40 -7.09 -6.83
N LEU A 31 -0.14 -5.89 -6.81
CA LEU A 31 0.51 -4.69 -7.34
C LEU A 31 1.83 -4.41 -6.62
N THR A 32 1.83 -4.48 -5.29
CA THR A 32 3.04 -4.29 -4.48
C THR A 32 4.08 -5.38 -4.76
N LEU A 33 3.63 -6.62 -4.92
CA LEU A 33 4.51 -7.74 -5.24
C LEU A 33 5.12 -7.60 -6.64
N ALA A 34 4.31 -7.17 -7.62
CA ALA A 34 4.76 -6.91 -8.98
C ALA A 34 5.77 -5.76 -9.01
N LEU A 35 5.48 -4.60 -8.43
CA LEU A 35 6.37 -3.44 -8.48
C LEU A 35 7.70 -3.67 -7.74
N VAL A 36 7.65 -4.29 -6.57
CA VAL A 36 8.87 -4.62 -5.81
C VAL A 36 9.66 -5.72 -6.51
N GLY A 37 8.99 -6.66 -7.17
CA GLY A 37 9.61 -7.78 -7.88
C GLY A 37 10.19 -7.43 -9.25
N PHE A 38 9.52 -6.58 -10.03
CA PHE A 38 9.92 -6.21 -11.39
C PHE A 38 10.88 -5.03 -11.43
N GLU A 39 10.67 -3.99 -10.60
CA GLU A 39 11.39 -2.72 -10.72
C GLU A 39 12.39 -2.49 -9.58
N HIS A 40 12.65 -3.50 -8.74
CA HIS A 40 13.51 -3.36 -7.55
C HIS A 40 13.08 -2.20 -6.63
N ILE A 41 11.80 -1.82 -6.66
CA ILE A 41 11.27 -0.74 -5.83
C ILE A 41 11.29 -1.17 -4.36
N ASN A 42 11.74 -0.29 -3.48
CA ASN A 42 11.77 -0.59 -2.05
C ASN A 42 10.37 -0.55 -1.45
N ALA A 43 9.95 -1.61 -0.72
CA ALA A 43 8.65 -1.67 -0.04
C ALA A 43 8.54 -0.78 1.22
N LEU A 44 9.65 -0.21 1.68
CA LEU A 44 9.75 0.54 2.94
C LEU A 44 8.87 1.81 2.99
N PRO A 45 8.87 2.70 1.98
CA PRO A 45 8.04 3.91 2.04
C PRO A 45 6.56 3.59 1.94
N VAL A 46 6.16 2.51 1.25
CA VAL A 46 4.78 2.00 1.29
C VAL A 46 4.40 1.66 2.73
N LEU A 47 5.22 0.86 3.42
CA LEU A 47 4.97 0.47 4.82
C LEU A 47 4.87 1.69 5.74
N VAL A 48 5.79 2.65 5.61
CA VAL A 48 5.82 3.88 6.43
C VAL A 48 4.56 4.71 6.20
N ILE A 49 4.22 5.01 4.94
CA ILE A 49 3.06 5.83 4.62
C ILE A 49 1.77 5.14 5.06
N LEU A 50 1.64 3.84 4.82
CA LEU A 50 0.47 3.08 5.27
C LEU A 50 0.35 3.06 6.79
N TYR A 51 1.46 2.92 7.51
CA TYR A 51 1.47 2.91 8.96
C TYR A 51 0.99 4.25 9.55
N PHE A 52 1.48 5.37 9.01
CA PHE A 52 1.06 6.70 9.45
C PHE A 52 -0.37 7.05 9.00
N MET A 53 -0.79 6.61 7.81
CA MET A 53 -2.15 6.84 7.34
C MET A 53 -3.18 5.92 8.00
N ALA A 54 -2.79 4.73 8.47
CA ALA A 54 -3.70 3.76 9.09
C ALA A 54 -4.67 4.37 10.12
N PRO A 55 -4.22 5.14 11.14
CA PRO A 55 -5.13 5.77 12.09
C PRO A 55 -6.08 6.78 11.43
N ALA A 56 -5.61 7.54 10.44
CA ALA A 56 -6.46 8.49 9.70
C ALA A 56 -7.52 7.77 8.87
N ILE A 57 -7.15 6.68 8.18
CA ILE A 57 -8.08 5.87 7.38
C ILE A 57 -9.13 5.21 8.31
N LEU A 58 -8.70 4.72 9.47
CA LEU A 58 -9.60 4.13 10.47
C LEU A 58 -10.56 5.15 11.09
N ALA A 59 -10.16 6.42 11.19
CA ALA A 59 -11.01 7.48 11.74
C ALA A 59 -12.14 7.92 10.78
N ILE A 60 -12.00 7.65 9.48
CA ILE A 60 -12.98 8.06 8.46
C ILE A 60 -14.18 7.13 8.48
N LYS A 61 -15.38 7.69 8.66
CA LYS A 61 -16.64 6.91 8.71
C LYS A 61 -17.21 6.57 7.32
N LEU A 62 -16.73 7.20 6.24
CA LEU A 62 -17.20 6.92 4.90
C LEU A 62 -16.38 5.80 4.23
N PRO A 63 -16.98 4.62 3.95
CA PRO A 63 -16.24 3.46 3.44
C PRO A 63 -15.65 3.68 2.04
N LYS A 64 -16.27 4.52 1.21
CA LYS A 64 -15.74 4.88 -0.12
C LYS A 64 -14.39 5.60 -0.03
N TRP A 65 -14.24 6.51 0.94
CA TRP A 65 -13.01 7.27 1.14
C TRP A 65 -11.92 6.44 1.80
N GLN A 66 -12.29 5.46 2.65
CA GLN A 66 -11.33 4.54 3.25
C GLN A 66 -10.59 3.70 2.19
N GLY A 67 -11.33 3.15 1.22
CA GLY A 67 -10.73 2.39 0.12
C GLY A 67 -9.84 3.25 -0.78
N ALA A 68 -10.29 4.46 -1.11
CA ALA A 68 -9.50 5.39 -1.92
C ALA A 68 -8.19 5.78 -1.23
N LEU A 69 -8.22 6.10 0.07
CA LEU A 69 -7.03 6.46 0.83
C LEU A 69 -6.09 5.27 1.05
N PHE A 70 -6.66 4.07 1.25
CA PHE A 70 -5.88 2.84 1.32
C PHE A 70 -5.10 2.61 0.01
N CYS A 71 -5.76 2.74 -1.14
CA CYS A 71 -5.10 2.62 -2.45
C CYS A 71 -4.05 3.73 -2.67
N LEU A 72 -4.38 4.98 -2.32
CA LEU A 72 -3.44 6.10 -2.44
C LEU A 72 -2.19 5.89 -1.59
N GLY A 73 -2.34 5.38 -0.37
CA GLY A 73 -1.22 5.07 0.51
C GLY A 73 -0.25 4.00 -0.03
N ILE A 74 -0.68 3.24 -1.04
CA ILE A 74 0.14 2.21 -1.70
C ILE A 74 0.70 2.72 -3.02
N VAL A 75 -0.17 3.24 -3.89
CA VAL A 75 0.19 3.66 -5.26
C VAL A 75 1.08 4.90 -5.27
N VAL A 76 0.81 5.89 -4.42
CA VAL A 76 1.58 7.14 -4.40
C VAL A 76 3.06 6.90 -4.08
N PRO A 77 3.44 6.21 -2.98
CA PRO A 77 4.85 5.90 -2.72
C PRO A 77 5.52 5.15 -3.87
N GLN A 78 4.81 4.19 -4.47
CA GLN A 78 5.33 3.40 -5.58
C GLN A 78 5.60 4.25 -6.82
N LEU A 79 4.66 5.14 -7.20
CA LEU A 79 4.84 6.07 -8.30
C LEU A 79 5.99 7.04 -8.05
N VAL A 80 6.11 7.58 -6.84
CA VAL A 80 7.21 8.50 -6.49
C VAL A 80 8.56 7.79 -6.64
N GLN A 81 8.66 6.54 -6.18
CA GLN A 81 9.89 5.75 -6.36
C GLN A 81 10.19 5.46 -7.82
N MET A 82 9.17 5.12 -8.62
CA MET A 82 9.31 4.89 -10.06
C MET A 82 9.84 6.13 -10.78
N VAL A 83 9.27 7.32 -10.48
CA VAL A 83 9.73 8.60 -11.05
C VAL A 83 11.16 8.92 -10.61
N MET A 84 11.50 8.72 -9.33
CA MET A 84 12.87 8.94 -8.84
C MET A 84 13.89 8.00 -9.49
N MET A 85 13.51 6.76 -9.80
CA MET A 85 14.37 5.80 -10.50
C MET A 85 14.51 6.16 -11.98
N ALA A 86 13.44 6.65 -12.62
CA ALA A 86 13.46 7.06 -14.02
C ALA A 86 14.25 8.37 -14.27
N GLN A 87 14.42 9.21 -13.25
CA GLN A 87 15.22 10.44 -13.32
C GLN A 87 16.73 10.22 -13.07
N ARG A 88 17.15 8.97 -12.85
CA ARG A 88 18.52 8.59 -12.51
C ARG A 88 19.23 7.99 -13.71
#